data_AF-A0A7U9JBF2-F1
#
_entry.id   AF-A0A7U9JBF2-F1
#
_cell.length_a   1.000
_cell.length_b   1.000
_cell.length_c   1.000
_cell.angle_alpha   90.00
_cell.angle_beta   90.00
_cell.angle_gamma   90.00
#
_symmetry.space_group_name_H-M   'P 1'
#
loop_
_entity.id
_entity.type
_entity.pdbx_description
1 polymer ?
#
loop_
_entity_poly.entity_id
_entity_poly.type
_entity_poly.pdbx_seq_one_letter_code
_entity_poly.pdbx_strand_id
1 'polypeptide(L)'
;MRELEETIEYGLHELFSSVKRIPSYEVNSKRGPFQAAFEGSFAIEGKMVTMQVALPKRFPLEKPMFFLKNPKALGFLPHIEKDGFICYSHDEGLLLDQSNPSGIIKEAFHRAETTLRDGILKRNQADFLKEFESFWSRQEKTQRVDTLFSPSDTFEKMMVFMDEKTGKTVIVDNLDSGTKRYLQTLYKCDVLKDFRSYSGIYIPLREGTNIKPPAYWEFWDIKQIRKMIFDNITSSTKRKLNSYLKKRMFKRNDREYVLISIPLEKGQKILFGILFSDFKKRGNVKRSYPFQHPLKKAQSAFSITPLTIKRHDREYLLNRTIGNNRLIGKKVTLIGLGSLGSRIAFELARAGVTSFTLIDKDVLDVDNIYRHELGAKSLYWRLENRFSTISKAEALTMELYNHFPSLNIEYEIADVLDLMEEDRQLIINSDLIIVALGSPTVELYLNEQFHQMGGAPPVIYAWLDPLGIGGHSLLTKNQQNGGCFRCLFTHPDDANHLIPNKASFAAPDQFFGKTLAGCESVFTPYGSMDALQTAIIATRLAVKTLNGEEKGNPLLSWKGDATELLSQGFRVSKRYELSSEQLFDSRYQYKVEHCPVCGNGETR
;
A
#
# COMPACT_ATOMS: atom_id res chain seq x y z
N MET A 1 -44.42 -5.05 -2.10
CA MET A 1 -43.94 -6.14 -1.22
C MET A 1 -44.58 -7.47 -1.58
N ARG A 2 -45.92 -7.59 -1.62
CA ARG A 2 -46.60 -8.87 -1.95
C ARG A 2 -46.26 -9.42 -3.34
N GLU A 3 -46.28 -8.59 -4.39
CA GLU A 3 -45.87 -8.98 -5.76
C GLU A 3 -44.39 -9.37 -5.87
N LEU A 4 -43.51 -8.71 -5.10
CA LEU A 4 -42.08 -9.03 -5.03
C LEU A 4 -41.89 -10.40 -4.37
N GLU A 5 -42.59 -10.66 -3.26
CA GLU A 5 -42.54 -11.96 -2.57
C GLU A 5 -43.06 -13.10 -3.46
N GLU A 6 -44.17 -12.90 -4.19
CA GLU A 6 -44.71 -13.91 -5.12
C GLU A 6 -43.74 -14.20 -6.28
N THR A 7 -43.12 -13.16 -6.84
CA THR A 7 -42.13 -13.28 -7.93
C THR A 7 -40.88 -14.04 -7.48
N ILE A 8 -40.46 -13.84 -6.22
CA ILE A 8 -39.32 -14.52 -5.62
C ILE A 8 -39.64 -15.98 -5.31
N GLU A 9 -40.80 -16.24 -4.72
CA GLU A 9 -41.22 -17.59 -4.34
C GLU A 9 -41.37 -18.47 -5.60
N TYR A 10 -41.97 -17.93 -6.67
CA TYR A 10 -42.01 -18.59 -7.97
C TYR A 10 -40.61 -18.92 -8.51
N GLY A 11 -39.68 -17.96 -8.44
CA GLY A 11 -38.29 -18.16 -8.86
C GLY A 11 -37.55 -19.25 -8.06
N LEU A 12 -37.85 -19.39 -6.77
CA LEU A 12 -37.27 -20.43 -5.91
C LEU A 12 -37.85 -21.82 -6.17
N HIS A 13 -39.14 -21.93 -6.48
CA HIS A 13 -39.78 -23.20 -6.81
C HIS A 13 -39.22 -23.86 -8.08
N GLU A 14 -38.67 -23.07 -9.01
CA GLU A 14 -37.94 -23.61 -10.16
C GLU A 14 -36.58 -24.20 -9.79
N LEU A 15 -35.96 -23.76 -8.68
CA LEU A 15 -34.59 -24.10 -8.30
C LEU A 15 -34.49 -25.27 -7.31
N PHE A 16 -35.53 -25.50 -6.51
CA PHE A 16 -35.53 -26.49 -5.43
C PHE A 16 -36.66 -27.51 -5.60
N SER A 17 -36.43 -28.76 -5.19
CA SER A 17 -37.46 -29.82 -5.27
C SER A 17 -38.61 -29.60 -4.28
N SER A 18 -38.36 -28.83 -3.22
CA SER A 18 -39.33 -28.41 -2.23
C SER A 18 -38.86 -27.09 -1.65
N VAL A 19 -39.71 -26.07 -1.56
CA VAL A 19 -39.41 -24.78 -0.91
C VAL A 19 -40.45 -24.54 0.16
N LYS A 20 -40.00 -24.06 1.32
CA LYS A 20 -40.89 -23.50 2.34
C LYS A 20 -40.31 -22.19 2.85
N ARG A 21 -41.17 -21.21 3.11
CA ARG A 21 -40.78 -20.02 3.86
C ARG A 21 -40.47 -20.41 5.31
N ILE A 22 -39.40 -19.85 5.86
CA ILE A 22 -39.03 -20.03 7.27
C ILE A 22 -38.90 -18.66 7.95
N PRO A 23 -39.08 -18.57 9.28
CA PRO A 23 -38.75 -17.36 10.01
C PRO A 23 -37.27 -16.99 9.85
N SER A 24 -36.97 -15.71 9.60
CA SER A 24 -35.59 -15.22 9.37
C SER A 24 -34.61 -15.54 10.51
N TYR A 25 -35.09 -15.70 11.75
CA TYR A 25 -34.25 -16.05 12.90
C TYR A 25 -33.77 -17.52 12.90
N GLU A 26 -34.37 -18.38 12.07
CA GLU A 26 -33.90 -19.77 11.89
C GLU A 26 -32.61 -19.86 11.05
N VAL A 27 -32.26 -18.80 10.33
CA VAL A 27 -30.96 -18.67 9.67
C VAL A 27 -29.93 -18.27 10.72
N ASN A 28 -29.13 -19.24 11.18
CA ASN A 28 -28.13 -19.05 12.22
C ASN A 28 -26.89 -18.30 11.71
N SER A 29 -27.03 -17.02 11.34
CA SER A 29 -25.97 -16.17 10.82
C SER A 29 -25.98 -14.78 11.45
N LYS A 30 -24.78 -14.20 11.61
CA LYS A 30 -24.60 -12.81 12.07
C LYS A 30 -24.72 -11.77 10.95
N ARG A 31 -24.97 -12.20 9.71
CA ARG A 31 -25.04 -11.36 8.50
C ARG A 31 -26.37 -10.61 8.34
N GLY A 32 -27.36 -10.90 9.20
CA GLY A 32 -28.67 -10.25 9.18
C GLY A 32 -28.65 -8.78 9.64
N PRO A 33 -29.79 -8.08 9.56
CA PRO A 33 -31.14 -8.63 9.49
C PRO A 33 -31.61 -9.05 8.08
N PHE A 34 -32.42 -10.10 8.02
CA PHE A 34 -33.03 -10.62 6.79
C PHE A 34 -34.52 -10.28 6.75
N GLN A 35 -35.02 -9.82 5.60
CA GLN A 35 -36.45 -9.52 5.41
C GLN A 35 -37.28 -10.78 5.15
N ALA A 36 -36.69 -11.79 4.53
CA ALA A 36 -37.32 -13.09 4.29
C ALA A 36 -36.26 -14.19 4.25
N ALA A 37 -36.67 -15.40 4.61
CA ALA A 37 -35.86 -16.59 4.51
C ALA A 37 -36.69 -17.77 4.01
N PHE A 38 -36.04 -18.64 3.26
CA PHE A 38 -36.63 -19.83 2.65
C PHE A 38 -35.70 -21.01 2.90
N GLU A 39 -36.28 -22.20 2.96
CA GLU A 39 -35.56 -23.46 3.08
C GLU A 39 -35.98 -24.38 1.95
N GLY A 40 -34.99 -24.92 1.23
CA GLY A 40 -35.21 -25.81 0.11
C GLY A 40 -34.31 -27.04 0.10
N SER A 41 -34.84 -28.13 -0.45
CA SER A 41 -34.08 -29.35 -0.70
C SER A 41 -33.55 -29.32 -2.13
N PHE A 42 -32.29 -29.70 -2.31
CA PHE A 42 -31.61 -29.66 -3.59
C PHE A 42 -30.64 -30.84 -3.71
N ALA A 43 -30.61 -31.46 -4.88
CA ALA A 43 -29.76 -32.60 -5.20
C ALA A 43 -28.49 -32.14 -5.92
N ILE A 44 -27.32 -32.50 -5.41
CA ILE A 44 -26.04 -32.17 -6.03
C ILE A 44 -25.10 -33.36 -6.00
N GLU A 45 -24.61 -33.78 -7.17
CA GLU A 45 -23.68 -34.90 -7.33
C GLU A 45 -24.11 -36.17 -6.56
N GLY A 46 -25.40 -36.50 -6.63
CA GLY A 46 -25.98 -37.68 -5.96
C GLY A 46 -26.24 -37.53 -4.45
N LYS A 47 -26.05 -36.34 -3.88
CA LYS A 47 -26.33 -36.05 -2.46
C LYS A 47 -27.49 -35.08 -2.32
N MET A 48 -28.44 -35.41 -1.45
CA MET A 48 -29.50 -34.50 -1.05
C MET A 48 -29.01 -33.60 0.09
N VAL A 49 -29.10 -32.29 -0.10
CA VAL A 49 -28.77 -31.28 0.92
C VAL A 49 -29.92 -30.31 1.13
N THR A 50 -29.95 -29.70 2.32
CA THR A 50 -30.90 -28.63 2.65
C THR A 50 -30.17 -27.29 2.63
N MET A 51 -30.68 -26.38 1.82
CA MET A 51 -30.15 -25.03 1.66
C MET A 51 -31.14 -24.01 2.21
N GLN A 52 -30.65 -23.01 2.91
CA GLN A 52 -31.44 -21.85 3.32
C GLN A 52 -31.07 -20.66 2.45
N VAL A 53 -32.08 -19.97 1.93
CA VAL A 53 -31.93 -18.74 1.16
C VAL A 53 -32.40 -17.58 2.04
N ALA A 54 -31.52 -16.65 2.37
CA ALA A 54 -31.86 -15.48 3.16
C ALA A 54 -31.75 -14.23 2.29
N LEU A 55 -32.83 -13.44 2.29
CA LEU A 55 -32.87 -12.16 1.60
C LEU A 55 -32.51 -11.05 2.58
N PRO A 56 -31.41 -10.31 2.34
CA PRO A 56 -31.06 -9.17 3.17
C PRO A 56 -32.15 -8.11 3.20
N LYS A 57 -32.16 -7.29 4.25
CA LYS A 57 -33.17 -6.24 4.44
C LYS A 57 -33.37 -5.33 3.23
N ARG A 58 -32.32 -5.09 2.43
CA ARG A 58 -32.38 -4.21 1.25
C ARG A 58 -32.45 -4.94 -0.09
N PHE A 59 -32.58 -6.27 -0.12
CA PHE A 59 -32.78 -7.00 -1.38
C PHE A 59 -33.95 -6.37 -2.19
N PRO A 60 -33.78 -6.10 -3.50
CA PRO A 60 -32.71 -6.55 -4.41
C PRO A 60 -31.46 -5.65 -4.53
N LEU A 61 -31.27 -4.65 -3.67
CA LEU A 61 -30.03 -3.83 -3.62
C LEU A 61 -28.82 -4.59 -3.05
N GLU A 62 -29.10 -5.65 -2.31
CA GLU A 62 -28.11 -6.53 -1.69
C GLU A 62 -28.33 -7.94 -2.22
N LYS A 63 -27.24 -8.67 -2.49
CA LYS A 63 -27.33 -10.02 -3.06
C LYS A 63 -28.00 -10.99 -2.07
N PRO A 64 -28.74 -12.00 -2.57
CA PRO A 64 -29.30 -13.04 -1.71
C PRO A 64 -28.17 -13.88 -1.11
N MET A 65 -28.38 -14.42 0.08
CA MET A 65 -27.39 -15.24 0.78
C MET A 65 -27.86 -16.69 0.82
N PHE A 66 -26.96 -17.62 0.48
CA PHE A 66 -27.24 -19.05 0.51
C PHE A 66 -26.43 -19.70 1.64
N PHE A 67 -27.08 -20.59 2.39
CA PHE A 67 -26.48 -21.30 3.52
C PHE A 67 -26.77 -22.80 3.43
N LEU A 68 -25.76 -23.64 3.67
CA LEU A 68 -25.99 -25.05 3.98
C LEU A 68 -26.49 -25.18 5.41
N LYS A 69 -27.72 -25.71 5.60
CA LYS A 69 -28.30 -25.90 6.95
C LYS A 69 -27.40 -26.75 7.85
N ASN A 70 -26.77 -27.76 7.26
CA ASN A 70 -25.68 -28.50 7.89
C ASN A 70 -24.38 -28.23 7.11
N PRO A 71 -23.48 -27.36 7.62
CA PRO A 71 -22.22 -27.02 6.95
C PRO A 71 -21.30 -28.22 6.71
N LYS A 72 -21.49 -29.32 7.46
CA LYS A 72 -20.68 -30.53 7.36
C LYS A 72 -21.22 -31.54 6.35
N ALA A 73 -22.42 -31.33 5.79
CA ALA A 73 -23.11 -32.30 4.95
C ALA A 73 -22.30 -32.73 3.72
N LEU A 74 -21.48 -31.84 3.18
CA LEU A 74 -20.67 -32.07 1.99
C LEU A 74 -19.17 -32.25 2.28
N GLY A 75 -18.79 -32.33 3.56
CA GLY A 75 -17.40 -32.33 4.01
C GLY A 75 -16.81 -30.92 4.09
N PHE A 76 -15.50 -30.83 4.32
CA PHE A 76 -14.79 -29.55 4.33
C PHE A 76 -14.52 -29.11 2.89
N LEU A 77 -15.22 -28.07 2.45
CA LEU A 77 -15.14 -27.47 1.12
C LEU A 77 -14.63 -26.02 1.21
N PRO A 78 -13.93 -25.51 0.18
CA PRO A 78 -13.59 -24.09 0.11
C PRO A 78 -14.86 -23.24 -0.06
N HIS A 79 -14.81 -21.93 0.21
CA HIS A 79 -15.96 -21.00 0.10
C HIS A 79 -17.17 -21.28 1.03
N ILE A 80 -17.10 -22.29 1.91
CA ILE A 80 -18.15 -22.59 2.89
C ILE A 80 -17.69 -22.16 4.28
N GLU A 81 -18.48 -21.31 4.93
CA GLU A 81 -18.19 -20.81 6.27
C GLU A 81 -18.75 -21.67 7.40
N LYS A 82 -18.36 -21.35 8.65
CA LYS A 82 -18.78 -22.08 9.86
C LYS A 82 -20.30 -22.06 10.06
N ASP A 83 -20.98 -21.00 9.64
CA ASP A 83 -22.45 -20.87 9.67
C ASP A 83 -23.15 -21.46 8.44
N GLY A 84 -22.39 -22.08 7.53
CA GLY A 84 -22.91 -22.68 6.30
C GLY A 84 -23.01 -21.72 5.13
N PHE A 85 -22.67 -20.43 5.30
CA PHE A 85 -22.70 -19.45 4.23
C PHE A 85 -21.83 -19.88 3.05
N ILE A 86 -22.38 -19.78 1.84
CA ILE A 86 -21.71 -20.09 0.58
C ILE A 86 -21.23 -18.78 -0.06
N CYS A 87 -19.91 -18.59 -0.10
CA CYS A 87 -19.30 -17.48 -0.81
C CYS A 87 -19.25 -17.77 -2.31
N TYR A 88 -20.27 -17.34 -3.05
CA TYR A 88 -20.38 -17.57 -4.50
C TYR A 88 -19.98 -16.35 -5.35
N SER A 89 -19.73 -15.20 -4.71
CA SER A 89 -19.31 -13.97 -5.37
C SER A 89 -18.69 -13.00 -4.36
N HIS A 90 -17.80 -12.14 -4.84
CA HIS A 90 -17.41 -10.92 -4.12
C HIS A 90 -18.44 -9.82 -4.38
N ASP A 91 -18.65 -8.92 -3.40
CA ASP A 91 -19.60 -7.82 -3.52
C ASP A 91 -19.11 -6.71 -4.47
N GLU A 92 -17.78 -6.59 -4.63
CA GLU A 92 -17.16 -5.59 -5.49
C GLU A 92 -17.42 -5.90 -6.97
N GLY A 93 -18.03 -4.95 -7.69
CA GLY A 93 -18.27 -5.05 -9.14
C GLY A 93 -19.47 -5.90 -9.56
N LEU A 94 -20.29 -6.39 -8.62
CA LEU A 94 -21.51 -7.12 -8.95
C LEU A 94 -22.65 -6.15 -9.32
N LEU A 95 -23.11 -6.18 -10.57
CA LEU A 95 -24.29 -5.45 -11.01
C LEU A 95 -25.55 -6.26 -10.66
N LEU A 96 -26.42 -5.71 -9.80
CA LEU A 96 -27.71 -6.28 -9.47
C LEU A 96 -28.81 -5.47 -10.16
N ASP A 97 -29.50 -6.11 -11.11
CA ASP A 97 -30.65 -5.52 -11.78
C ASP A 97 -31.89 -5.57 -10.88
N GLN A 98 -32.15 -4.47 -10.18
CA GLN A 98 -33.28 -4.33 -9.27
C GLN A 98 -34.64 -4.54 -9.95
N SER A 99 -34.71 -4.36 -11.28
CA SER A 99 -35.93 -4.61 -12.04
C SER A 99 -36.22 -6.09 -12.24
N ASN A 100 -35.23 -6.97 -12.02
CA ASN A 100 -35.37 -8.42 -12.14
C ASN A 100 -34.88 -9.19 -10.89
N PRO A 101 -35.61 -9.11 -9.76
CA PRO A 101 -35.25 -9.80 -8.51
C PRO A 101 -35.19 -11.34 -8.65
N SER A 102 -36.07 -11.92 -9.45
CA SER A 102 -36.07 -13.38 -9.71
C SER A 102 -34.80 -13.80 -10.45
N GLY A 103 -34.39 -13.02 -11.47
CA GLY A 103 -33.13 -13.23 -12.19
C GLY A 103 -31.91 -13.16 -11.28
N ILE A 104 -31.88 -12.20 -10.34
CA ILE A 104 -30.81 -12.11 -9.32
C ILE A 104 -30.72 -13.40 -8.51
N ILE A 105 -31.85 -13.93 -8.03
CA ILE A 105 -31.88 -15.16 -7.22
C ILE A 105 -31.43 -16.36 -8.03
N LYS A 106 -31.93 -16.52 -9.27
CA LYS A 106 -31.55 -17.62 -10.16
C LYS A 106 -30.06 -17.62 -10.45
N GLU A 107 -29.51 -16.48 -10.88
CA GLU A 107 -28.08 -16.36 -11.18
C GLU A 107 -27.22 -16.63 -9.93
N ALA A 108 -27.60 -16.04 -8.80
CA ALA A 108 -26.87 -16.22 -7.54
C ALA A 108 -26.92 -17.68 -7.06
N PHE A 109 -28.05 -18.37 -7.23
CA PHE A 109 -28.18 -19.79 -6.94
C PHE A 109 -27.27 -20.63 -7.83
N HIS A 110 -27.26 -20.42 -9.15
CA HIS A 110 -26.41 -21.18 -10.07
C HIS A 110 -24.92 -21.01 -9.75
N ARG A 111 -24.50 -19.81 -9.33
CA ARG A 111 -23.14 -19.58 -8.84
C ARG A 111 -22.86 -20.34 -7.55
N ALA A 112 -23.77 -20.31 -6.58
CA ALA A 112 -23.62 -21.05 -5.32
C ALA A 112 -23.57 -22.57 -5.54
N GLU A 113 -24.44 -23.08 -6.42
CA GLU A 113 -24.45 -24.46 -6.85
C GLU A 113 -23.13 -24.86 -7.53
N THR A 114 -22.62 -24.03 -8.42
CA THR A 114 -21.33 -24.26 -9.10
C THR A 114 -20.18 -24.32 -8.09
N THR A 115 -20.14 -23.39 -7.13
CA THR A 115 -19.16 -23.40 -6.03
C THR A 115 -19.19 -24.72 -5.25
N LEU A 116 -20.38 -25.23 -4.91
CA LEU A 116 -20.54 -26.51 -4.23
C LEU A 116 -20.10 -27.69 -5.10
N ARG A 117 -20.52 -27.70 -6.38
CA ARG A 117 -20.21 -28.76 -7.35
C ARG A 117 -18.70 -28.89 -7.53
N ASP A 118 -18.01 -27.78 -7.74
CA ASP A 118 -16.56 -27.75 -7.90
C ASP A 118 -15.83 -28.19 -6.62
N GLY A 119 -16.40 -27.88 -5.45
CA GLY A 119 -15.96 -28.40 -4.15
C GLY A 119 -16.03 -29.92 -4.08
N ILE A 120 -17.19 -30.50 -4.38
CA ILE A 120 -17.45 -31.94 -4.33
C ILE A 120 -16.56 -32.70 -5.33
N LEU A 121 -16.45 -32.18 -6.55
CA LEU A 121 -15.64 -32.75 -7.63
C LEU A 121 -14.14 -32.44 -7.48
N LYS A 122 -13.74 -31.73 -6.42
CA LYS A 122 -12.35 -31.35 -6.12
C LYS A 122 -11.67 -30.53 -7.22
N ARG A 123 -12.43 -29.75 -7.99
CA ARG A 123 -11.91 -28.87 -9.05
C ARG A 123 -11.29 -27.58 -8.48
N ASN A 124 -11.74 -27.13 -7.32
CA ASN A 124 -11.31 -25.89 -6.65
C ASN A 124 -10.37 -26.13 -5.45
N GLN A 125 -9.60 -27.23 -5.44
CA GLN A 125 -8.72 -27.54 -4.30
C GLN A 125 -7.63 -26.49 -4.03
N ALA A 126 -7.19 -25.78 -5.07
CA ALA A 126 -6.23 -24.68 -4.94
C ALA A 126 -6.78 -23.52 -4.10
N ASP A 127 -8.11 -23.36 -4.00
CA ASP A 127 -8.72 -22.26 -3.27
C ASP A 127 -8.56 -22.40 -1.76
N PHE A 128 -8.39 -23.63 -1.22
CA PHE A 128 -8.01 -23.82 0.19
C PHE A 128 -6.74 -23.08 0.57
N LEU A 129 -5.78 -23.05 -0.35
CA LEU A 129 -4.52 -22.37 -0.13
C LEU A 129 -4.71 -20.85 -0.26
N LYS A 130 -5.39 -20.39 -1.33
CA LYS A 130 -5.68 -18.96 -1.54
C LYS A 130 -6.44 -18.34 -0.36
N GLU A 131 -7.35 -19.10 0.25
CA GLU A 131 -8.18 -18.67 1.38
C GLU A 131 -7.63 -19.13 2.74
N PHE A 132 -6.40 -19.66 2.80
CA PHE A 132 -5.87 -20.29 4.01
C PHE A 132 -5.95 -19.36 5.22
N GLU A 133 -5.59 -18.09 5.08
CA GLU A 133 -5.65 -17.09 6.17
C GLU A 133 -7.10 -16.87 6.66
N SER A 134 -8.07 -16.90 5.75
CA SER A 134 -9.49 -16.80 6.09
C SER A 134 -9.94 -17.99 6.93
N PHE A 135 -9.63 -19.22 6.49
CA PHE A 135 -9.89 -20.43 7.26
C PHE A 135 -9.20 -20.42 8.62
N TRP A 136 -7.95 -19.98 8.66
CA TRP A 136 -7.14 -19.91 9.87
C TRP A 136 -7.67 -18.90 10.89
N SER A 137 -8.08 -17.72 10.43
CA SER A 137 -8.59 -16.64 11.28
C SER A 137 -9.93 -16.95 11.96
N ARG A 138 -10.66 -17.93 11.44
CA ARG A 138 -11.99 -18.36 11.90
C ARG A 138 -11.96 -19.59 12.82
N GLN A 139 -10.77 -20.08 13.16
CA GLN A 139 -10.61 -21.15 14.13
C GLN A 139 -11.10 -20.72 15.52
N GLU A 140 -11.40 -21.68 16.39
CA GLU A 140 -11.80 -21.36 17.76
C GLU A 140 -10.61 -20.86 18.58
N LYS A 141 -10.86 -19.90 19.49
CA LYS A 141 -9.87 -19.37 20.44
C LYS A 141 -8.62 -18.78 19.77
N THR A 142 -8.76 -18.07 18.66
CA THR A 142 -7.63 -17.38 18.00
C THR A 142 -7.13 -16.17 18.80
N GLN A 143 -5.82 -15.91 18.74
CA GLN A 143 -5.23 -14.66 19.21
C GLN A 143 -4.77 -13.82 18.01
N ARG A 144 -5.19 -12.56 17.95
CA ARG A 144 -4.74 -11.63 16.91
C ARG A 144 -3.39 -11.03 17.29
N VAL A 145 -2.44 -11.05 16.37
CA VAL A 145 -1.10 -10.49 16.54
C VAL A 145 -0.79 -9.56 15.38
N ASP A 146 -0.19 -8.41 15.68
CA ASP A 146 0.35 -7.53 14.65
C ASP A 146 1.79 -7.96 14.35
N THR A 147 2.27 -7.75 13.13
CA THR A 147 3.67 -8.04 12.80
C THR A 147 4.27 -7.02 11.85
N LEU A 148 5.49 -6.60 12.15
CA LEU A 148 6.37 -5.83 11.26
C LEU A 148 7.41 -6.75 10.57
N PHE A 149 7.40 -8.04 10.88
CA PHE A 149 8.28 -9.03 10.30
C PHE A 149 7.98 -9.24 8.82
N SER A 150 8.99 -9.07 7.96
CA SER A 150 8.89 -9.35 6.52
C SER A 150 9.28 -10.82 6.24
N PRO A 151 8.38 -11.67 5.71
CA PRO A 151 8.63 -13.10 5.51
C PRO A 151 9.79 -13.44 4.55
N SER A 152 10.91 -13.96 5.05
CA SER A 152 12.04 -14.44 4.24
C SER A 152 11.92 -15.90 3.78
N ASP A 153 12.94 -16.43 3.11
CA ASP A 153 13.02 -17.85 2.71
C ASP A 153 13.84 -18.72 3.68
N THR A 154 14.27 -18.15 4.82
CA THR A 154 15.08 -18.87 5.80
C THR A 154 14.47 -18.91 7.20
N PHE A 155 14.85 -19.92 7.98
CA PHE A 155 14.49 -19.97 9.40
C PHE A 155 15.10 -18.79 10.16
N GLU A 156 14.27 -18.08 10.93
CA GLU A 156 14.66 -16.92 11.70
C GLU A 156 14.11 -16.95 13.13
N LYS A 157 14.78 -16.23 14.02
CA LYS A 157 14.25 -15.93 15.35
C LYS A 157 13.62 -14.55 15.31
N MET A 158 12.54 -14.37 16.07
CA MET A 158 11.82 -13.12 16.14
C MET A 158 11.68 -12.69 17.59
N MET A 159 11.46 -11.39 17.78
CA MET A 159 11.11 -10.80 19.06
C MET A 159 9.60 -10.57 19.12
N VAL A 160 9.00 -10.88 20.26
CA VAL A 160 7.56 -10.70 20.47
C VAL A 160 7.36 -9.85 21.71
N PHE A 161 6.54 -8.82 21.59
CA PHE A 161 6.16 -7.94 22.69
C PHE A 161 4.66 -8.07 22.90
N MET A 162 4.25 -8.29 24.15
CA MET A 162 2.85 -8.41 24.51
C MET A 162 2.53 -7.53 25.71
N ASP A 163 1.52 -6.69 25.56
CA ASP A 163 0.91 -5.99 26.68
C ASP A 163 0.08 -7.01 27.48
N GLU A 164 0.51 -7.30 28.70
CA GLU A 164 -0.17 -8.28 29.57
C GLU A 164 -1.56 -7.81 30.02
N LYS A 165 -1.87 -6.50 29.95
CA LYS A 165 -3.17 -5.96 30.36
C LYS A 165 -4.23 -6.16 29.27
N THR A 166 -3.88 -5.86 28.02
CA THR A 166 -4.83 -5.93 26.89
C THR A 166 -4.72 -7.21 26.07
N GLY A 167 -3.60 -7.94 26.19
CA GLY A 167 -3.25 -9.06 25.31
C GLY A 167 -2.77 -8.63 23.92
N LYS A 168 -2.65 -7.32 23.67
CA LYS A 168 -2.15 -6.81 22.39
C LYS A 168 -0.71 -7.28 22.19
N THR A 169 -0.45 -7.90 21.05
CA THR A 169 0.83 -8.57 20.75
C THR A 169 1.38 -8.08 19.42
N VAL A 170 2.67 -7.77 19.38
CA VAL A 170 3.41 -7.39 18.17
C VAL A 170 4.67 -8.24 18.00
N ILE A 171 4.92 -8.65 16.77
CA ILE A 171 6.09 -9.45 16.38
C ILE A 171 6.98 -8.61 15.47
N VAL A 172 8.28 -8.54 15.80
CA VAL A 172 9.30 -7.80 15.03
C VAL A 172 10.51 -8.70 14.73
N ASP A 173 11.16 -8.43 13.60
CA ASP A 173 12.40 -9.07 13.14
C ASP A 173 13.65 -8.44 13.78
N ASN A 174 13.67 -7.12 13.89
CA ASN A 174 14.79 -6.35 14.41
C ASN A 174 14.30 -5.15 15.27
N LEU A 175 15.23 -4.37 15.83
CA LEU A 175 14.95 -3.19 16.65
C LEU A 175 15.77 -1.97 16.20
N ASP A 176 15.84 -1.76 14.89
CA ASP A 176 16.40 -0.54 14.31
C ASP A 176 15.57 0.72 14.66
N SER A 177 16.07 1.90 14.27
CA SER A 177 15.42 3.18 14.54
C SER A 177 14.05 3.29 13.87
N GLY A 178 13.91 2.78 12.64
CA GLY A 178 12.65 2.78 11.90
C GLY A 178 11.58 1.93 12.57
N THR A 179 11.92 0.74 13.04
CA THR A 179 11.02 -0.17 13.75
C THR A 179 10.56 0.42 15.07
N LYS A 180 11.48 0.98 15.87
CA LYS A 180 11.15 1.69 17.12
C LYS A 180 10.20 2.85 16.87
N ARG A 181 10.47 3.65 15.84
CA ARG A 181 9.59 4.75 15.41
C ARG A 181 8.21 4.23 15.02
N TYR A 182 8.13 3.16 14.22
CA TYR A 182 6.86 2.56 13.81
C TYR A 182 6.04 2.10 15.01
N LEU A 183 6.67 1.40 15.96
CA LEU A 183 6.01 0.95 17.19
C LEU A 183 5.49 2.14 18.02
N GLN A 184 6.31 3.17 18.22
CA GLN A 184 5.91 4.38 18.94
C GLN A 184 4.73 5.09 18.24
N THR A 185 4.77 5.21 16.90
CA THR A 185 3.72 5.85 16.13
C THR A 185 2.41 5.07 16.18
N LEU A 186 2.47 3.74 16.13
CA LEU A 186 1.27 2.88 16.09
C LEU A 186 0.63 2.72 17.48
N TYR A 187 1.44 2.46 18.51
CA TYR A 187 0.93 2.14 19.86
C TYR A 187 0.88 3.34 20.81
N LYS A 188 1.51 4.46 20.45
CA LYS A 188 1.57 5.69 21.25
C LYS A 188 2.18 5.46 22.65
N CYS A 189 3.07 4.48 22.78
CA CYS A 189 3.78 4.12 24.01
C CYS A 189 5.14 3.48 23.69
N ASP A 190 6.00 3.34 24.70
CA ASP A 190 7.31 2.71 24.54
C ASP A 190 7.16 1.19 24.69
N VAL A 191 6.84 0.52 23.57
CA VAL A 191 6.61 -0.94 23.53
C VAL A 191 7.76 -1.73 24.16
N LEU A 192 9.01 -1.25 24.09
CA LEU A 192 10.16 -1.98 24.64
C LEU A 192 10.20 -1.95 26.17
N LYS A 193 9.61 -0.92 26.79
CA LYS A 193 9.52 -0.78 28.24
C LYS A 193 8.19 -1.28 28.79
N ASP A 194 7.10 -0.96 28.09
CA ASP A 194 5.74 -1.15 28.60
C ASP A 194 5.23 -2.59 28.37
N PHE A 195 5.77 -3.30 27.38
CA PHE A 195 5.30 -4.63 26.99
C PHE A 195 6.28 -5.71 27.45
N ARG A 196 5.77 -6.89 27.78
CA ARG A 196 6.59 -8.04 28.13
C ARG A 196 7.18 -8.69 26.89
N SER A 197 8.48 -8.99 26.93
CA SER A 197 9.19 -9.65 25.85
C SER A 197 9.09 -11.18 25.92
N TYR A 198 8.93 -11.78 24.75
CA TYR A 198 8.94 -13.22 24.50
C TYR A 198 9.76 -13.53 23.26
N SER A 199 10.12 -14.81 23.10
CA SER A 199 10.80 -15.29 21.89
C SER A 199 9.77 -15.86 20.90
N GLY A 200 10.06 -15.68 19.62
CA GLY A 200 9.37 -16.38 18.55
C GLY A 200 10.33 -16.97 17.53
N ILE A 201 9.81 -17.86 16.68
CA ILE A 201 10.52 -18.42 15.53
C ILE A 201 9.68 -18.32 14.27
N TYR A 202 10.35 -18.09 13.16
CA TYR A 202 9.77 -18.09 11.83
C TYR A 202 10.24 -19.32 11.06
N ILE A 203 9.30 -20.01 10.41
CA ILE A 203 9.55 -21.22 9.64
C ILE A 203 8.96 -21.05 8.24
N PRO A 204 9.78 -20.83 7.19
CA PRO A 204 9.29 -20.79 5.83
C PRO A 204 9.13 -22.21 5.26
N LEU A 205 7.97 -22.48 4.67
CA LEU A 205 7.74 -23.70 3.91
C LEU A 205 8.28 -23.56 2.48
N ARG A 206 8.55 -24.69 1.82
CA ARG A 206 9.10 -24.73 0.45
C ARG A 206 8.04 -24.41 -0.59
N GLU A 207 8.46 -23.95 -1.77
CA GLU A 207 7.58 -23.83 -2.93
C GLU A 207 6.96 -25.19 -3.32
N GLY A 208 5.77 -25.15 -3.91
CA GLY A 208 4.98 -26.35 -4.23
C GLY A 208 4.32 -27.01 -3.02
N THR A 209 4.42 -26.40 -1.84
CA THR A 209 3.72 -26.89 -0.63
C THR A 209 2.21 -26.78 -0.83
N ASN A 210 1.52 -27.92 -0.78
CA ASN A 210 0.08 -27.99 -0.86
C ASN A 210 -0.50 -28.48 0.47
N ILE A 211 -0.89 -27.54 1.34
CA ILE A 211 -1.47 -27.84 2.65
C ILE A 211 -2.90 -27.31 2.69
N LYS A 212 -3.81 -28.16 3.14
CA LYS A 212 -5.18 -27.76 3.45
C LYS A 212 -5.25 -27.23 4.88
N PRO A 213 -5.90 -26.09 5.15
CA PRO A 213 -6.10 -25.61 6.51
C PRO A 213 -6.92 -26.62 7.35
N PRO A 214 -6.85 -26.56 8.69
CA PRO A 214 -7.74 -27.36 9.54
C PRO A 214 -9.20 -26.93 9.34
N ALA A 215 -10.11 -27.90 9.37
CA ALA A 215 -11.54 -27.61 9.36
C ALA A 215 -11.95 -26.90 10.66
N TYR A 216 -13.00 -26.08 10.61
CA TYR A 216 -13.44 -25.27 11.76
C TYR A 216 -13.86 -26.08 13.00
N TRP A 217 -14.09 -27.38 12.84
CA TRP A 217 -14.51 -28.30 13.90
C TRP A 217 -13.41 -29.29 14.31
N GLU A 218 -12.25 -29.27 13.66
CA GLU A 218 -11.14 -30.17 13.94
C GLU A 218 -9.81 -29.46 13.69
N PHE A 219 -9.27 -28.88 14.76
CA PHE A 219 -7.96 -28.24 14.72
C PHE A 219 -6.82 -29.28 14.74
N TRP A 220 -5.67 -28.91 14.20
CA TRP A 220 -4.52 -29.81 14.15
C TRP A 220 -3.96 -30.15 15.54
N ASP A 221 -3.67 -31.43 15.74
CA ASP A 221 -2.87 -31.89 16.86
C ASP A 221 -1.36 -31.65 16.63
N ILE A 222 -0.55 -31.89 17.66
CA ILE A 222 0.90 -31.70 17.56
C ILE A 222 1.58 -32.64 16.56
N LYS A 223 1.02 -33.83 16.27
CA LYS A 223 1.58 -34.76 15.29
C LYS A 223 1.35 -34.23 13.88
N GLN A 224 0.14 -33.73 13.60
CA GLN A 224 -0.24 -33.09 12.35
C GLN A 224 0.59 -31.83 12.09
N ILE A 225 0.76 -30.96 13.10
CA ILE A 225 1.60 -29.75 12.98
C ILE A 225 3.06 -30.12 12.67
N ARG A 226 3.63 -31.11 13.37
CA ARG A 226 5.00 -31.58 13.08
C ARG A 226 5.12 -32.10 11.67
N LYS A 227 4.19 -32.95 11.23
CA LYS A 227 4.18 -33.50 9.87
C LYS A 227 4.10 -32.39 8.83
N MET A 228 3.15 -31.47 9.01
CA MET A 228 2.97 -30.29 8.16
C MET A 228 4.26 -29.48 8.01
N ILE A 229 4.98 -29.23 9.09
CA ILE A 229 6.25 -28.49 9.03
C ILE A 229 7.37 -29.34 8.42
N PHE A 230 7.68 -30.50 9.00
CA PHE A 230 8.90 -31.25 8.66
C PHE A 230 8.87 -31.91 7.28
N ASP A 231 7.69 -32.13 6.69
CA ASP A 231 7.51 -32.64 5.34
C ASP A 231 7.59 -31.53 4.27
N ASN A 232 7.45 -30.26 4.68
CA ASN A 232 7.34 -29.11 3.77
C ASN A 232 8.41 -28.04 3.97
N ILE A 233 9.51 -28.33 4.68
CA ILE A 233 10.66 -27.42 4.80
C ILE A 233 11.86 -27.92 4.02
N THR A 234 12.73 -27.00 3.59
CA THR A 234 13.99 -27.36 2.95
C THR A 234 14.97 -28.02 3.93
N SER A 235 15.95 -28.76 3.41
CA SER A 235 17.03 -29.36 4.23
C SER A 235 17.82 -28.32 5.04
N SER A 236 17.98 -27.10 4.50
CA SER A 236 18.64 -25.98 5.20
C SER A 236 17.82 -25.52 6.40
N THR A 237 16.52 -25.22 6.19
CA THR A 237 15.57 -24.83 7.24
C THR A 237 15.47 -25.92 8.31
N LYS A 238 15.39 -27.20 7.90
CA LYS A 238 15.33 -28.34 8.82
C LYS A 238 16.55 -28.44 9.74
N ARG A 239 17.76 -28.21 9.22
CA ARG A 239 18.99 -28.20 10.03
C ARG A 239 18.97 -27.06 11.06
N LYS A 240 18.64 -25.84 10.64
CA LYS A 240 18.55 -24.66 11.52
C LYS A 240 17.48 -24.84 12.61
N LEU A 241 16.29 -25.27 12.22
CA LEU A 241 15.18 -25.56 13.14
C LEU A 241 15.59 -26.64 14.16
N ASN A 242 16.14 -27.77 13.72
CA ASN A 242 16.57 -28.83 14.65
C ASN A 242 17.68 -28.35 15.61
N SER A 243 18.60 -27.50 15.16
CA SER A 243 19.61 -26.88 16.02
C SER A 243 18.97 -26.00 17.10
N TYR A 244 17.98 -25.18 16.72
CA TYR A 244 17.20 -24.39 17.68
C TYR A 244 16.44 -25.26 18.68
N LEU A 245 15.69 -26.24 18.19
CA LEU A 245 14.87 -27.15 19.00
C LEU A 245 15.70 -28.00 19.98
N LYS A 246 16.98 -28.24 19.70
CA LYS A 246 17.91 -28.91 20.63
C LYS A 246 18.24 -28.05 21.85
N LYS A 247 18.29 -26.74 21.68
CA LYS A 247 18.71 -25.76 22.70
C LYS A 247 17.53 -25.16 23.46
N ARG A 248 16.36 -25.02 22.81
CA ARG A 248 15.17 -24.39 23.38
C ARG A 248 14.48 -25.32 24.39
N MET A 249 14.37 -24.84 25.62
CA MET A 249 13.78 -25.55 26.76
C MET A 249 12.73 -24.64 27.44
N PHE A 250 11.61 -25.20 27.89
CA PHE A 250 10.43 -24.47 28.37
C PHE A 250 10.14 -24.67 29.86
N LYS A 251 9.84 -23.57 30.55
CA LYS A 251 9.31 -23.48 31.91
C LYS A 251 7.79 -23.22 31.89
N ARG A 252 7.17 -23.19 33.06
CA ARG A 252 5.70 -23.08 33.23
C ARG A 252 5.06 -21.88 32.52
N ASN A 253 5.68 -20.70 32.63
CA ASN A 253 5.12 -19.44 32.12
C ASN A 253 5.73 -19.02 30.78
N ASP A 254 6.54 -19.88 30.17
CA ASP A 254 7.13 -19.59 28.87
C ASP A 254 6.06 -19.67 27.78
N ARG A 255 6.27 -18.90 26.73
CA ARG A 255 5.47 -18.88 25.52
C ARG A 255 6.39 -19.00 24.32
N GLU A 256 5.93 -19.71 23.29
CA GLU A 256 6.62 -19.74 22.00
C GLU A 256 5.64 -19.34 20.91
N TYR A 257 5.96 -18.25 20.23
CA TYR A 257 5.25 -17.83 19.04
C TYR A 257 5.95 -18.44 17.81
N VAL A 258 5.20 -19.18 17.00
CA VAL A 258 5.71 -19.79 15.77
C VAL A 258 4.96 -19.17 14.60
N LEU A 259 5.65 -18.38 13.77
CA LEU A 259 5.12 -17.92 12.49
C LEU A 259 5.56 -18.86 11.37
N ILE A 260 4.66 -19.10 10.43
CA ILE A 260 4.85 -20.03 9.32
C ILE A 260 4.38 -19.35 8.06
N SER A 261 5.20 -19.41 7.00
CA SER A 261 4.80 -18.92 5.68
C SER A 261 4.60 -20.05 4.69
N ILE A 262 3.63 -19.86 3.79
CA ILE A 262 3.45 -20.72 2.62
C ILE A 262 3.64 -19.87 1.36
N PRO A 263 4.64 -20.17 0.52
CA PRO A 263 4.81 -19.50 -0.76
C PRO A 263 3.59 -19.72 -1.69
N LEU A 264 3.12 -18.65 -2.30
CA LEU A 264 2.14 -18.62 -3.38
C LEU A 264 2.82 -18.21 -4.70
N GLU A 265 2.05 -18.21 -5.78
CA GLU A 265 2.50 -17.69 -7.07
C GLU A 265 2.91 -16.21 -6.99
N LYS A 266 3.80 -15.77 -7.89
CA LYS A 266 4.25 -14.37 -8.03
C LYS A 266 4.92 -13.78 -6.78
N GLY A 267 5.55 -14.61 -5.96
CA GLY A 267 6.32 -14.18 -4.78
C GLY A 267 5.47 -13.79 -3.57
N GLN A 268 4.14 -13.95 -3.64
CA GLN A 268 3.28 -13.74 -2.49
C GLN A 268 3.46 -14.87 -1.46
N LYS A 269 3.21 -14.57 -0.18
CA LYS A 269 3.32 -15.54 0.91
C LYS A 269 2.14 -15.40 1.85
N ILE A 270 1.47 -16.53 2.10
CA ILE A 270 0.51 -16.70 3.20
C ILE A 270 1.31 -16.65 4.49
N LEU A 271 0.80 -15.97 5.52
CA LEU A 271 1.44 -15.91 6.82
C LEU A 271 0.43 -16.23 7.93
N PHE A 272 0.70 -17.29 8.68
CA PHE A 272 -0.11 -17.70 9.82
C PHE A 272 0.79 -18.08 11.00
N GLY A 273 0.20 -18.24 12.19
CA GLY A 273 1.01 -18.61 13.35
C GLY A 273 0.31 -19.50 14.36
N ILE A 274 1.12 -20.05 15.26
CA ILE A 274 0.72 -20.91 16.36
C ILE A 274 1.45 -20.44 17.62
N LEU A 275 0.72 -20.28 18.72
CA LEU A 275 1.26 -20.06 20.04
C LEU A 275 1.23 -21.36 20.85
N PHE A 276 2.38 -21.74 21.38
CA PHE A 276 2.49 -22.76 22.43
C PHE A 276 2.60 -22.08 23.80
N SER A 277 1.70 -22.43 24.73
CA SER A 277 1.66 -21.85 26.08
C SER A 277 1.25 -22.89 27.14
N ASP A 278 1.16 -22.46 28.40
CA ASP A 278 0.63 -23.24 29.53
C ASP A 278 1.33 -24.58 29.74
N PHE A 279 2.65 -24.60 29.62
CA PHE A 279 3.45 -25.81 29.78
C PHE A 279 3.29 -26.36 31.19
N LYS A 280 2.66 -27.53 31.30
CA LYS A 280 2.39 -28.24 32.55
C LYS A 280 2.92 -29.65 32.49
N LYS A 281 3.30 -30.17 33.65
CA LYS A 281 3.70 -31.57 33.79
C LYS A 281 2.54 -32.50 33.39
N ARG A 282 2.84 -33.51 32.57
CA ARG A 282 1.88 -34.53 32.14
C ARG A 282 2.05 -35.79 33.00
N GLY A 283 1.09 -36.10 33.87
CA GLY A 283 1.06 -37.36 34.65
C GLY A 283 2.39 -37.80 35.29
N ASN A 284 2.67 -39.11 35.29
CA ASN A 284 3.82 -39.80 35.92
C ASN A 284 5.23 -39.42 35.40
N VAL A 285 5.41 -38.31 34.67
CA VAL A 285 6.74 -37.84 34.24
C VAL A 285 7.58 -37.46 35.47
N LYS A 286 8.77 -38.05 35.69
CA LYS A 286 9.58 -37.76 36.89
C LYS A 286 10.14 -36.31 36.93
N ARG A 287 10.41 -35.69 35.78
CA ARG A 287 10.94 -34.30 35.68
C ARG A 287 9.82 -33.25 35.76
N SER A 288 10.06 -32.16 36.49
CA SER A 288 9.12 -31.02 36.58
C SER A 288 9.37 -29.98 35.48
N TYR A 289 10.61 -29.53 35.28
CA TYR A 289 11.06 -28.57 34.28
C TYR A 289 12.58 -28.67 34.07
N PRO A 290 13.13 -28.10 32.97
CA PRO A 290 12.43 -27.57 31.81
C PRO A 290 12.10 -28.66 30.78
N PHE A 291 11.07 -28.43 29.95
CA PHE A 291 10.60 -29.37 28.93
C PHE A 291 11.17 -29.06 27.54
N GLN A 292 11.26 -30.07 26.68
CA GLN A 292 11.63 -29.87 25.28
C GLN A 292 10.52 -29.18 24.49
N HIS A 293 10.89 -28.49 23.41
CA HIS A 293 9.93 -27.85 22.51
C HIS A 293 8.90 -28.84 21.95
N PRO A 294 7.60 -28.46 21.89
CA PRO A 294 6.55 -29.26 21.26
C PRO A 294 6.85 -29.77 19.84
N LEU A 295 7.57 -29.03 19.00
CA LEU A 295 7.93 -29.50 17.66
C LEU A 295 8.98 -30.63 17.66
N LYS A 296 9.79 -30.74 18.73
CA LYS A 296 10.76 -31.82 18.91
C LYS A 296 10.15 -33.05 19.56
N LYS A 297 9.55 -32.87 20.74
CA LYS A 297 8.95 -33.96 21.53
C LYS A 297 7.95 -33.40 22.54
N ALA A 298 6.76 -33.98 22.59
CA ALA A 298 5.69 -33.56 23.50
C ALA A 298 5.84 -34.29 24.83
N GLN A 299 6.61 -33.70 25.76
CA GLN A 299 6.86 -34.26 27.09
C GLN A 299 5.99 -33.64 28.20
N SER A 300 5.30 -32.55 27.87
CA SER A 300 4.40 -31.79 28.75
C SER A 300 3.00 -31.72 28.16
N ALA A 301 2.02 -31.35 28.99
CA ALA A 301 0.76 -30.78 28.52
C ALA A 301 1.00 -29.29 28.19
N PHE A 302 0.35 -28.78 27.15
CA PHE A 302 0.47 -27.39 26.69
C PHE A 302 -0.79 -27.02 25.89
N SER A 303 -1.06 -25.73 25.76
CA SER A 303 -2.09 -25.18 24.90
C SER A 303 -1.53 -24.91 23.50
N ILE A 304 -2.36 -25.10 22.48
CA ILE A 304 -2.07 -24.69 21.10
C ILE A 304 -3.12 -23.66 20.71
N THR A 305 -2.67 -22.45 20.43
CA THR A 305 -3.56 -21.32 20.10
C THR A 305 -3.23 -20.84 18.69
N PRO A 306 -4.17 -20.85 17.73
CA PRO A 306 -3.93 -20.28 16.41
C PRO A 306 -3.75 -18.75 16.50
N LEU A 307 -2.76 -18.24 15.79
CA LEU A 307 -2.48 -16.82 15.68
C LEU A 307 -3.02 -16.28 14.35
N THR A 308 -3.87 -15.27 14.43
CA THR A 308 -4.34 -14.50 13.28
C THR A 308 -3.42 -13.32 13.08
N ILE A 309 -2.75 -13.26 11.93
CA ILE A 309 -1.69 -12.29 11.68
C ILE A 309 -2.25 -11.05 11.00
N LYS A 310 -2.02 -9.88 11.60
CA LYS A 310 -2.20 -8.59 10.93
C LYS A 310 -0.81 -8.09 10.52
N ARG A 311 -0.55 -8.14 9.21
CA ARG A 311 0.69 -7.67 8.62
C ARG A 311 0.72 -6.15 8.55
N HIS A 312 1.77 -5.56 9.12
CA HIS A 312 2.15 -4.16 9.05
C HIS A 312 3.50 -3.97 8.34
N ASP A 313 4.11 -5.06 7.85
CA ASP A 313 5.33 -5.00 7.08
C ASP A 313 5.13 -4.24 5.77
N ARG A 314 6.15 -3.46 5.41
CA ARG A 314 6.10 -2.50 4.31
C ARG A 314 5.76 -3.15 2.97
N GLU A 315 6.43 -4.25 2.64
CA GLU A 315 6.23 -4.96 1.37
C GLU A 315 4.79 -5.44 1.22
N TYR A 316 4.18 -5.96 2.29
CA TYR A 316 2.77 -6.34 2.25
C TYR A 316 1.84 -5.17 2.01
N LEU A 317 2.05 -4.04 2.69
CA LEU A 317 1.20 -2.86 2.55
C LEU A 317 1.32 -2.21 1.17
N LEU A 318 2.53 -2.15 0.60
CA LEU A 318 2.75 -1.65 -0.76
C LEU A 318 2.12 -2.56 -1.83
N ASN A 319 2.12 -3.88 -1.63
CA ASN A 319 1.43 -4.81 -2.53
C ASN A 319 -0.10 -4.66 -2.51
N ARG A 320 -0.68 -3.90 -1.57
CA ARG A 320 -2.10 -3.53 -1.58
C ARG A 320 -2.40 -2.32 -2.46
N THR A 321 -1.38 -1.68 -3.01
CA THR A 321 -1.52 -0.65 -4.06
C THR A 321 -1.24 -1.28 -5.43
N ILE A 322 -0.79 -0.51 -6.42
CA ILE A 322 -0.37 -1.03 -7.73
C ILE A 322 0.88 -1.94 -7.60
N GLY A 323 1.47 -2.07 -6.40
CA GLY A 323 2.46 -3.11 -6.10
C GLY A 323 3.85 -2.83 -6.66
N ASN A 324 4.26 -1.55 -6.69
CA ASN A 324 5.56 -1.18 -7.22
C ASN A 324 6.71 -1.39 -6.22
N ASN A 325 6.98 -2.65 -5.88
CA ASN A 325 8.12 -3.02 -5.02
C ASN A 325 9.47 -2.68 -5.66
N ARG A 326 9.53 -2.33 -6.96
CA ARG A 326 10.77 -1.91 -7.65
C ARG A 326 11.31 -0.57 -7.16
N LEU A 327 10.47 0.24 -6.49
CA LEU A 327 10.88 1.50 -5.88
C LEU A 327 11.49 1.32 -4.49
N ILE A 328 11.40 0.13 -3.90
CA ILE A 328 12.02 -0.14 -2.61
C ILE A 328 13.52 0.00 -2.76
N GLY A 329 14.13 0.79 -1.86
CA GLY A 329 15.55 1.08 -1.87
C GLY A 329 15.96 2.21 -2.83
N LYS A 330 15.05 2.72 -3.67
CA LYS A 330 15.31 3.92 -4.47
C LYS A 330 15.38 5.16 -3.59
N LYS A 331 16.36 6.03 -3.89
CA LYS A 331 16.56 7.32 -3.22
C LYS A 331 16.20 8.47 -4.16
N VAL A 332 15.42 9.43 -3.66
CA VAL A 332 15.05 10.65 -4.41
C VAL A 332 15.52 11.89 -3.65
N THR A 333 16.27 12.75 -4.33
CA THR A 333 16.57 14.11 -3.83
C THR A 333 15.47 15.05 -4.30
N LEU A 334 14.85 15.79 -3.38
CA LEU A 334 13.79 16.74 -3.67
C LEU A 334 14.22 18.14 -3.20
N ILE A 335 14.30 19.05 -4.16
CA ILE A 335 14.80 20.42 -4.00
C ILE A 335 13.62 21.38 -4.15
N GLY A 336 13.34 22.16 -3.10
CA GLY A 336 12.15 22.98 -3.00
C GLY A 336 10.96 22.17 -2.49
N LEU A 337 10.58 22.44 -1.25
CA LEU A 337 9.54 21.74 -0.49
C LEU A 337 8.31 22.62 -0.28
N GLY A 338 8.07 23.58 -1.17
CA GLY A 338 6.84 24.38 -1.20
C GLY A 338 5.59 23.57 -1.56
N SER A 339 4.59 24.24 -2.13
CA SER A 339 3.29 23.62 -2.47
C SER A 339 3.36 22.41 -3.39
N LEU A 340 4.34 22.40 -4.30
CA LEU A 340 4.54 21.31 -5.25
C LEU A 340 5.42 20.20 -4.66
N GLY A 341 6.61 20.55 -4.17
CA GLY A 341 7.55 19.59 -3.60
C GLY A 341 6.98 18.81 -2.43
N SER A 342 6.34 19.48 -1.47
CA SER A 342 5.73 18.80 -0.32
C SER A 342 4.75 17.70 -0.75
N ARG A 343 3.91 17.95 -1.76
CA ARG A 343 2.96 16.96 -2.32
C ARG A 343 3.69 15.81 -3.02
N ILE A 344 4.68 16.13 -3.84
CA ILE A 344 5.48 15.11 -4.55
C ILE A 344 6.14 14.16 -3.54
N ALA A 345 6.65 14.65 -2.42
CA ALA A 345 7.27 13.81 -1.38
C ALA A 345 6.28 12.77 -0.82
N PHE A 346 5.06 13.19 -0.48
CA PHE A 346 4.02 12.27 -0.01
C PHE A 346 3.61 11.25 -1.08
N GLU A 347 3.40 11.69 -2.32
CA GLU A 347 2.97 10.79 -3.38
C GLU A 347 4.06 9.77 -3.76
N LEU A 348 5.34 10.17 -3.74
CA LEU A 348 6.45 9.23 -3.92
C LEU A 348 6.55 8.22 -2.77
N ALA A 349 6.34 8.66 -1.52
CA ALA A 349 6.30 7.75 -0.38
C ALA A 349 5.14 6.73 -0.50
N ARG A 350 3.95 7.18 -0.93
CA ARG A 350 2.81 6.29 -1.23
C ARG A 350 3.07 5.36 -2.41
N ALA A 351 3.82 5.82 -3.41
CA ALA A 351 4.21 5.01 -4.57
C ALA A 351 5.23 3.91 -4.20
N GLY A 352 5.95 4.06 -3.09
CA GLY A 352 6.89 3.05 -2.58
C GLY A 352 8.36 3.49 -2.55
N VAL A 353 8.67 4.76 -2.82
CA VAL A 353 10.02 5.32 -2.59
C VAL A 353 10.27 5.34 -1.09
N THR A 354 11.41 4.80 -0.66
CA THR A 354 11.72 4.63 0.77
C THR A 354 12.76 5.59 1.30
N SER A 355 13.56 6.18 0.41
CA SER A 355 14.70 7.01 0.79
C SER A 355 14.58 8.38 0.17
N PHE A 356 14.75 9.43 0.97
CA PHE A 356 14.67 10.82 0.51
C PHE A 356 15.85 11.64 1.03
N THR A 357 16.26 12.60 0.22
CA THR A 357 17.01 13.78 0.66
C THR A 357 16.13 14.99 0.38
N LEU A 358 15.72 15.72 1.42
CA LEU A 358 14.80 16.86 1.32
C LEU A 358 15.56 18.17 1.55
N ILE A 359 15.51 19.10 0.59
CA ILE A 359 16.29 20.35 0.65
C ILE A 359 15.36 21.55 0.48
N ASP A 360 15.29 22.41 1.50
CA ASP A 360 14.62 23.70 1.46
C ASP A 360 15.18 24.62 2.56
N LYS A 361 15.44 25.88 2.21
CA LYS A 361 15.95 26.90 3.13
C LYS A 361 14.86 27.61 3.94
N ASP A 362 13.62 27.56 3.48
CA ASP A 362 12.54 28.35 4.04
C ASP A 362 11.94 27.73 5.30
N VAL A 363 11.33 28.59 6.11
CA VAL A 363 10.42 28.21 7.19
C VAL A 363 8.98 28.10 6.70
N LEU A 364 8.18 27.27 7.34
CA LEU A 364 6.75 27.20 7.05
C LEU A 364 6.06 28.46 7.59
N ASP A 365 5.40 29.21 6.70
CA ASP A 365 4.67 30.42 7.04
C ASP A 365 3.14 30.22 7.00
N VAL A 366 2.39 31.04 7.75
CA VAL A 366 0.92 31.03 7.75
C VAL A 366 0.35 31.25 6.35
N ASP A 367 1.02 32.04 5.51
CA ASP A 367 0.61 32.30 4.13
C ASP A 367 0.70 31.04 3.26
N ASN A 368 1.39 29.99 3.70
CA ASN A 368 1.58 28.75 2.93
C ASN A 368 0.48 27.71 3.19
N ILE A 369 -0.28 27.79 4.29
CA ILE A 369 -1.09 26.66 4.80
C ILE A 369 -2.20 26.16 3.87
N TYR A 370 -2.71 27.01 2.97
CA TYR A 370 -3.79 26.62 2.04
C TYR A 370 -3.27 25.87 0.80
N ARG A 371 -1.97 25.93 0.54
CA ARG A 371 -1.33 25.33 -0.64
C ARG A 371 -0.23 24.32 -0.30
N HIS A 372 0.33 24.39 0.90
CA HIS A 372 1.36 23.49 1.41
C HIS A 372 0.76 22.28 2.15
N GLU A 373 1.35 21.09 1.99
CA GLU A 373 0.78 19.83 2.49
C GLU A 373 0.70 19.73 4.03
N LEU A 374 1.63 20.36 4.76
CA LEU A 374 1.70 20.29 6.24
C LEU A 374 0.52 20.94 6.99
N GLY A 375 -0.08 22.00 6.45
CA GLY A 375 -1.14 22.77 7.09
C GLY A 375 -0.74 23.45 8.41
N ALA A 376 -1.75 23.89 9.18
CA ALA A 376 -1.56 24.77 10.34
C ALA A 376 -0.87 24.12 11.55
N LYS A 377 -0.96 22.79 11.71
CA LYS A 377 -0.39 22.07 12.87
C LYS A 377 1.14 22.14 12.94
N SER A 378 1.79 22.46 11.82
CA SER A 378 3.24 22.54 11.71
C SER A 378 3.76 23.97 11.71
N LEU A 379 2.92 24.98 11.97
CA LEU A 379 3.35 26.39 11.95
C LEU A 379 4.30 26.74 13.10
N TYR A 380 3.96 26.30 14.31
CA TYR A 380 4.70 26.63 15.52
C TYR A 380 4.89 25.42 16.40
N TRP A 381 6.11 25.19 16.87
CA TRP A 381 6.40 24.19 17.88
C TRP A 381 6.88 24.81 19.18
N ARG A 382 6.68 24.06 20.26
CA ARG A 382 7.07 24.47 21.59
C ARG A 382 8.46 23.91 21.90
N LEU A 383 9.42 24.81 22.02
CA LEU A 383 10.74 24.51 22.56
C LEU A 383 10.81 25.13 23.97
N GLU A 384 10.87 24.26 24.99
CA GLU A 384 10.77 24.66 26.40
C GLU A 384 9.50 25.51 26.70
N ASN A 385 9.68 26.81 26.92
CA ASN A 385 8.64 27.78 27.24
C ASN A 385 8.43 28.83 26.14
N ARG A 386 8.88 28.57 24.90
CA ARG A 386 8.72 29.49 23.76
C ARG A 386 8.11 28.78 22.55
N PHE A 387 7.42 29.57 21.71
CA PHE A 387 6.97 29.14 20.39
C PHE A 387 8.02 29.52 19.35
N SER A 388 8.35 28.58 18.48
CA SER A 388 9.32 28.76 17.39
C SER A 388 8.72 28.29 16.08
N THR A 389 9.09 28.96 14.99
CA THR A 389 8.83 28.47 13.63
C THR A 389 9.73 27.28 13.32
N ILE A 390 9.39 26.54 12.27
CA ILE A 390 10.11 25.33 11.86
C ILE A 390 10.40 25.39 10.37
N SER A 391 11.55 24.86 9.97
CA SER A 391 11.90 24.75 8.54
C SER A 391 10.92 23.84 7.81
N LYS A 392 10.65 24.12 6.54
CA LYS A 392 9.82 23.23 5.71
C LYS A 392 10.40 21.82 5.63
N ALA A 393 11.73 21.72 5.52
CA ALA A 393 12.46 20.46 5.44
C ALA A 393 12.29 19.59 6.69
N GLU A 394 12.47 20.15 7.88
CA GLU A 394 12.30 19.43 9.14
C GLU A 394 10.83 19.06 9.39
N ALA A 395 9.91 20.01 9.21
CA ALA A 395 8.50 19.79 9.44
C ALA A 395 7.92 18.72 8.50
N LEU A 396 8.31 18.74 7.22
CA LEU A 396 7.91 17.73 6.24
C LEU A 396 8.48 16.35 6.58
N THR A 397 9.72 16.28 7.03
CA THR A 397 10.35 15.03 7.49
C THR A 397 9.56 14.41 8.64
N MET A 398 9.21 15.20 9.65
CA MET A 398 8.45 14.69 10.79
C MET A 398 7.04 14.24 10.41
N GLU A 399 6.37 14.97 9.52
CA GLU A 399 5.06 14.57 9.04
C GLU A 399 5.11 13.29 8.19
N LEU A 400 6.09 13.17 7.30
CA LEU A 400 6.31 11.95 6.52
C LEU A 400 6.59 10.75 7.43
N TYR A 401 7.33 10.93 8.51
CA TYR A 401 7.53 9.87 9.51
C TYR A 401 6.27 9.50 10.30
N ASN A 402 5.37 10.44 10.54
CA ASN A 402 4.07 10.14 11.16
C ASN A 402 3.17 9.31 10.25
N HIS A 403 3.21 9.59 8.94
CA HIS A 403 2.44 8.86 7.94
C HIS A 403 3.08 7.52 7.54
N PHE A 404 4.40 7.51 7.40
CA PHE A 404 5.19 6.41 6.86
C PHE A 404 6.46 6.19 7.71
N PRO A 405 6.35 5.54 8.88
CA PRO A 405 7.48 5.48 9.83
C PRO A 405 8.71 4.72 9.32
N SER A 406 8.54 3.89 8.29
CA SER A 406 9.60 3.08 7.66
C SER A 406 10.44 3.82 6.62
N LEU A 407 10.20 5.13 6.40
CA LEU A 407 11.03 5.93 5.50
C LEU A 407 12.42 6.18 6.10
N ASN A 408 13.39 6.40 5.22
CA ASN A 408 14.72 6.89 5.52
C ASN A 408 14.88 8.29 4.92
N ILE A 409 14.87 9.32 5.74
CA ILE A 409 14.88 10.72 5.27
C ILE A 409 16.08 11.43 5.86
N GLU A 410 16.93 11.95 4.99
CA GLU A 410 17.91 13.01 5.26
C GLU A 410 17.27 14.34 4.84
N TYR A 411 17.52 15.42 5.58
CA TYR A 411 17.04 16.74 5.20
C TYR A 411 18.09 17.80 5.48
N GLU A 412 18.13 18.83 4.64
CA GLU A 412 19.03 19.97 4.78
C GLU A 412 18.23 21.28 4.78
N ILE A 413 18.56 22.15 5.72
CA ILE A 413 18.00 23.51 5.83
C ILE A 413 19.00 24.47 5.20
N ALA A 414 19.10 24.44 3.87
CA ALA A 414 20.12 25.16 3.12
C ALA A 414 19.57 25.69 1.80
N ASP A 415 20.18 26.78 1.30
CA ASP A 415 20.02 27.15 -0.09
C ASP A 415 20.69 26.08 -0.95
N VAL A 416 20.03 25.68 -2.03
CA VAL A 416 20.56 24.66 -2.94
C VAL A 416 21.87 25.11 -3.59
N LEU A 417 22.06 26.40 -3.83
CA LEU A 417 23.28 26.92 -4.44
C LEU A 417 24.47 26.79 -3.49
N ASP A 418 24.29 27.18 -2.24
CA ASP A 418 25.31 27.01 -1.19
C ASP A 418 25.66 25.53 -1.03
N LEU A 419 24.64 24.65 -0.98
CA LEU A 419 24.84 23.22 -0.88
C LEU A 419 25.54 22.61 -2.11
N MET A 420 25.31 23.16 -3.31
CA MET A 420 26.03 22.74 -4.53
C MET A 420 27.52 23.11 -4.48
N GLU A 421 27.89 24.16 -3.76
CA GLU A 421 29.29 24.55 -3.56
C GLU A 421 29.95 23.75 -2.44
N GLU A 422 29.24 23.53 -1.33
CA GLU A 422 29.77 22.90 -0.11
C GLU A 422 29.75 21.37 -0.16
N ASP A 423 28.61 20.77 -0.55
CA ASP A 423 28.43 19.32 -0.59
C ASP A 423 27.43 18.88 -1.67
N ARG A 424 27.80 19.11 -2.94
CA ARG A 424 27.05 18.62 -4.10
C ARG A 424 26.77 17.11 -4.07
N GLN A 425 27.56 16.33 -3.33
CA GLN A 425 27.40 14.88 -3.33
C GLN A 425 26.15 14.45 -2.58
N LEU A 426 25.73 15.22 -1.57
CA LEU A 426 24.45 15.04 -0.91
C LEU A 426 23.27 15.16 -1.89
N ILE A 427 23.39 16.05 -2.90
CA ILE A 427 22.36 16.26 -3.92
C ILE A 427 22.33 15.11 -4.94
N ILE A 428 23.49 14.74 -5.48
CA ILE A 428 23.57 13.78 -6.60
C ILE A 428 23.62 12.31 -6.16
N ASN A 429 23.79 12.01 -4.87
CA ASN A 429 23.73 10.65 -4.32
C ASN A 429 22.27 10.16 -4.19
N SER A 430 21.58 10.06 -5.33
CA SER A 430 20.21 9.60 -5.46
C SER A 430 19.99 8.93 -6.82
N ASP A 431 18.88 8.20 -6.98
CA ASP A 431 18.47 7.63 -8.27
C ASP A 431 17.75 8.66 -9.16
N LEU A 432 17.25 9.75 -8.58
CA LEU A 432 16.48 10.79 -9.24
C LEU A 432 16.53 12.09 -8.41
N ILE A 433 16.71 13.22 -9.08
CA ILE A 433 16.53 14.55 -8.49
C ILE A 433 15.22 15.14 -8.99
N ILE A 434 14.48 15.83 -8.11
CA ILE A 434 13.30 16.62 -8.48
C ILE A 434 13.51 18.06 -8.01
N VAL A 435 13.36 19.01 -8.92
CA VAL A 435 13.49 20.44 -8.67
C VAL A 435 12.12 21.10 -8.81
N ALA A 436 11.63 21.67 -7.70
CA ALA A 436 10.33 22.33 -7.58
C ALA A 436 10.47 23.68 -6.86
N LEU A 437 11.43 24.50 -7.31
CA LEU A 437 11.76 25.80 -6.71
C LEU A 437 10.82 26.92 -7.18
N GLY A 438 10.35 26.85 -8.43
CA GLY A 438 9.58 27.94 -9.03
C GLY A 438 10.46 29.15 -9.38
N SER A 439 11.77 28.94 -9.54
CA SER A 439 12.75 29.96 -9.89
C SER A 439 13.50 29.53 -11.15
N PRO A 440 13.04 29.96 -12.35
CA PRO A 440 13.62 29.53 -13.62
C PRO A 440 15.12 29.82 -13.73
N THR A 441 15.61 30.93 -13.15
CA THR A 441 17.03 31.29 -13.19
C THR A 441 17.89 30.28 -12.43
N VAL A 442 17.47 29.91 -11.21
CA VAL A 442 18.18 28.91 -10.40
C VAL A 442 18.07 27.53 -11.05
N GLU A 443 16.90 27.18 -11.57
CA GLU A 443 16.66 25.91 -12.28
C GLU A 443 17.52 25.77 -13.55
N LEU A 444 17.72 26.86 -14.30
CA LEU A 444 18.63 26.90 -15.46
C LEU A 444 20.09 26.68 -15.06
N TYR A 445 20.55 27.31 -13.97
CA TYR A 445 21.89 27.10 -13.42
C TYR A 445 22.08 25.64 -12.97
N LEU A 446 21.15 25.11 -12.17
CA LEU A 446 21.19 23.70 -11.73
C LEU A 446 21.20 22.74 -12.91
N ASN A 447 20.39 23.02 -13.94
CA ASN A 447 20.38 22.22 -15.16
C ASN A 447 21.75 22.20 -15.83
N GLU A 448 22.42 23.34 -15.96
CA GLU A 448 23.79 23.38 -16.50
C GLU A 448 24.77 22.59 -15.64
N GLN A 449 24.75 22.79 -14.31
CA GLN A 449 25.63 22.09 -13.38
C GLN A 449 25.45 20.57 -13.45
N PHE A 450 24.21 20.07 -13.41
CA PHE A 450 23.95 18.63 -13.47
C PHE A 450 24.38 18.00 -14.80
N HIS A 451 24.33 18.72 -15.92
CA HIS A 451 24.84 18.22 -17.21
C HIS A 451 26.37 18.18 -17.26
N GLN A 452 27.05 19.13 -16.61
CA GLN A 452 28.51 19.15 -16.50
C GLN A 452 29.05 18.08 -15.55
N MET A 453 28.21 17.57 -14.64
CA MET A 453 28.58 16.54 -13.67
C MET A 453 28.51 15.12 -14.26
N GLY A 454 29.67 14.49 -14.42
CA GLY A 454 29.76 13.07 -14.70
C GLY A 454 29.12 12.24 -13.59
N GLY A 455 27.99 11.59 -13.87
CA GLY A 455 27.27 10.71 -12.95
C GLY A 455 26.03 11.32 -12.30
N ALA A 456 25.65 12.56 -12.65
CA ALA A 456 24.41 13.13 -12.14
C ALA A 456 23.19 12.28 -12.55
N PRO A 457 22.29 11.93 -11.60
CA PRO A 457 21.09 11.17 -11.90
C PRO A 457 20.14 11.98 -12.80
N PRO A 458 19.11 11.35 -13.39
CA PRO A 458 18.06 12.08 -14.08
C PRO A 458 17.43 13.15 -13.17
N VAL A 459 16.99 14.26 -13.77
CA VAL A 459 16.40 15.40 -13.04
C VAL A 459 15.01 15.67 -13.59
N ILE A 460 14.02 15.85 -12.71
CA ILE A 460 12.70 16.35 -13.08
C ILE A 460 12.56 17.78 -12.61
N TYR A 461 12.27 18.70 -13.54
CA TYR A 461 11.84 20.06 -13.23
C TYR A 461 10.32 20.09 -13.24
N ALA A 462 9.70 20.63 -12.19
CA ALA A 462 8.25 20.73 -12.09
C ALA A 462 7.83 22.14 -11.65
N TRP A 463 6.90 22.74 -12.40
CA TRP A 463 6.44 24.11 -12.15
C TRP A 463 4.99 24.30 -12.62
N LEU A 464 4.41 25.43 -12.21
CA LEU A 464 3.04 25.84 -12.53
C LEU A 464 3.04 27.10 -13.38
N ASP A 465 2.04 27.22 -14.24
CA ASP A 465 1.68 28.50 -14.83
C ASP A 465 0.76 29.30 -13.89
N PRO A 466 0.71 30.63 -14.05
CA PRO A 466 -0.16 31.50 -13.25
C PRO A 466 -1.65 31.18 -13.45
N LEU A 467 -2.47 31.49 -12.44
CA LEU A 467 -3.93 31.40 -12.48
C LEU A 467 -4.49 30.02 -12.84
N GLY A 468 -3.71 28.95 -12.63
CA GLY A 468 -4.16 27.58 -12.83
C GLY A 468 -4.38 27.18 -14.30
N ILE A 469 -3.87 27.95 -15.26
CA ILE A 469 -4.02 27.65 -16.70
C ILE A 469 -3.24 26.42 -17.15
N GLY A 470 -2.33 25.92 -16.30
CA GLY A 470 -1.69 24.64 -16.46
C GLY A 470 -0.48 24.45 -15.55
N GLY A 471 0.16 23.30 -15.74
CA GLY A 471 1.39 22.96 -15.04
C GLY A 471 2.17 21.90 -15.78
N HIS A 472 3.46 21.82 -15.46
CA HIS A 472 4.44 21.16 -16.31
C HIS A 472 5.40 20.30 -15.49
N SER A 473 5.87 19.22 -16.13
CA SER A 473 6.95 18.41 -15.61
C SER A 473 7.85 17.98 -16.76
N LEU A 474 9.13 18.29 -16.64
CA LEU A 474 10.16 17.97 -17.62
C LEU A 474 11.18 17.04 -16.99
N LEU A 475 11.34 15.85 -17.57
CA LEU A 475 12.48 14.97 -17.26
C LEU A 475 13.66 15.34 -18.16
N THR A 476 14.84 15.48 -17.57
CA THR A 476 16.12 15.52 -18.29
C THR A 476 17.01 14.38 -17.81
N LYS A 477 17.53 13.61 -18.76
CA LYS A 477 18.56 12.60 -18.51
C LYS A 477 19.90 13.19 -18.90
N ASN A 478 20.65 13.70 -17.92
CA ASN A 478 21.81 14.56 -18.13
C ASN A 478 22.92 13.97 -19.03
N GLN A 479 22.96 12.65 -19.20
CA GLN A 479 23.98 11.94 -19.99
C GLN A 479 23.49 11.40 -21.34
N GLN A 480 22.20 11.55 -21.66
CA GLN A 480 21.59 10.89 -22.82
C GLN A 480 20.45 11.73 -23.41
N ASN A 481 20.24 11.59 -24.72
CA ASN A 481 18.96 11.93 -25.36
C ASN A 481 18.55 13.41 -25.31
N GLY A 482 19.44 14.32 -25.74
CA GLY A 482 19.29 15.78 -25.89
C GLY A 482 17.89 16.37 -25.70
N GLY A 483 17.77 17.50 -25.01
CA GLY A 483 16.50 18.04 -24.53
C GLY A 483 16.54 18.21 -23.02
N CYS A 484 16.89 19.41 -22.57
CA CYS A 484 17.00 19.75 -21.15
C CYS A 484 16.17 20.99 -20.83
N PHE A 485 16.21 21.47 -19.59
CA PHE A 485 15.44 22.64 -19.18
C PHE A 485 15.82 23.89 -19.99
N ARG A 486 17.12 24.08 -20.29
CA ARG A 486 17.62 25.19 -21.14
C ARG A 486 16.94 25.24 -22.51
N CYS A 487 16.62 24.09 -23.12
CA CYS A 487 15.97 24.05 -24.44
C CYS A 487 14.64 24.82 -24.46
N LEU A 488 13.92 24.92 -23.35
CA LEU A 488 12.66 25.67 -23.26
C LEU A 488 12.84 27.18 -23.37
N PHE A 489 14.06 27.67 -23.13
CA PHE A 489 14.43 29.08 -23.16
C PHE A 489 15.39 29.40 -24.31
N THR A 490 15.68 28.46 -25.21
CA THR A 490 16.63 28.67 -26.32
C THR A 490 15.87 28.96 -27.62
N HIS A 491 16.29 30.01 -28.34
CA HIS A 491 15.82 30.28 -29.70
C HIS A 491 16.39 29.23 -30.68
N PRO A 492 15.59 28.63 -31.58
CA PRO A 492 16.08 27.66 -32.55
C PRO A 492 17.20 28.23 -33.45
N ASP A 493 17.03 29.48 -33.89
CA ASP A 493 17.96 30.14 -34.83
C ASP A 493 19.10 30.91 -34.14
N ASP A 494 19.03 31.11 -32.82
CA ASP A 494 20.07 31.82 -32.06
C ASP A 494 20.18 31.28 -30.63
N ALA A 495 21.08 30.33 -30.45
CA ALA A 495 21.26 29.65 -29.16
C ALA A 495 21.80 30.55 -28.04
N ASN A 496 22.29 31.76 -28.36
CA ASN A 496 22.87 32.69 -27.39
C ASN A 496 21.83 33.61 -26.73
N HIS A 497 20.66 33.78 -27.34
CA HIS A 497 19.58 34.61 -26.79
C HIS A 497 18.51 33.74 -26.12
N LEU A 498 18.17 34.12 -24.88
CA LEU A 498 17.08 33.48 -24.16
C LEU A 498 15.73 34.03 -24.63
N ILE A 499 14.76 33.13 -24.76
CA ILE A 499 13.35 33.45 -24.98
C ILE A 499 12.52 33.12 -23.74
N PRO A 500 11.30 33.67 -23.62
CA PRO A 500 10.33 33.22 -22.63
C PRO A 500 10.10 31.70 -22.70
N ASN A 501 9.76 31.10 -21.58
CA ASN A 501 9.57 29.66 -21.46
C ASN A 501 8.56 29.13 -22.49
N LYS A 502 9.03 28.38 -23.49
CA LYS A 502 8.20 27.77 -24.56
C LYS A 502 7.13 26.82 -24.03
N ALA A 503 7.27 26.30 -22.82
CA ALA A 503 6.25 25.46 -22.21
C ALA A 503 5.06 26.27 -21.66
N SER A 504 5.22 27.56 -21.35
CA SER A 504 4.15 28.32 -20.72
C SER A 504 2.94 28.47 -21.63
N PHE A 505 1.77 28.29 -21.05
CA PHE A 505 0.47 28.56 -21.63
C PHE A 505 0.07 30.04 -21.48
N ALA A 506 0.74 30.80 -20.64
CA ALA A 506 0.60 32.24 -20.60
C ALA A 506 1.44 32.87 -21.71
N ALA A 507 0.92 33.90 -22.39
CA ALA A 507 1.74 34.66 -23.32
C ALA A 507 2.88 35.39 -22.57
N PRO A 508 4.03 35.62 -23.23
CA PRO A 508 5.15 36.33 -22.61
C PRO A 508 4.83 37.81 -22.34
N ASP A 509 5.73 38.46 -21.60
CA ASP A 509 5.72 39.90 -21.30
C ASP A 509 4.46 40.34 -20.52
N GLN A 510 4.05 39.53 -19.55
CA GLN A 510 2.91 39.78 -18.67
C GLN A 510 3.31 39.61 -17.21
N PHE A 511 2.79 40.48 -16.34
CA PHE A 511 3.03 40.43 -14.91
C PHE A 511 1.80 39.87 -14.18
N PHE A 512 1.95 38.72 -13.53
CA PHE A 512 0.86 38.00 -12.85
C PHE A 512 0.86 38.17 -11.33
N GLY A 513 1.82 38.93 -10.78
CA GLY A 513 1.94 39.12 -9.34
C GLY A 513 0.73 39.87 -8.78
N LYS A 514 0.13 39.33 -7.73
CA LYS A 514 -0.89 40.02 -6.91
C LYS A 514 -0.27 40.44 -5.59
N THR A 515 -0.69 41.61 -5.09
CA THR A 515 -0.36 42.12 -3.76
C THR A 515 -1.65 42.30 -2.97
N LEU A 516 -1.66 41.86 -1.71
CA LEU A 516 -2.78 42.07 -0.80
C LEU A 516 -2.55 43.28 0.13
N ALA A 517 -1.28 43.58 0.46
CA ALA A 517 -0.84 44.83 1.09
C ALA A 517 0.68 45.00 0.94
N GLY A 518 1.14 46.14 0.41
CA GLY A 518 2.56 46.50 0.29
C GLY A 518 3.36 45.71 -0.76
N CYS A 519 4.59 46.16 -1.03
CA CYS A 519 5.49 45.55 -2.02
C CYS A 519 6.09 44.21 -1.60
N GLU A 520 6.00 43.85 -0.31
CA GLU A 520 6.61 42.64 0.26
C GLU A 520 5.71 41.38 0.12
N SER A 521 4.46 41.52 -0.33
CA SER A 521 3.48 40.42 -0.43
C SER A 521 3.15 40.00 -1.87
N VAL A 522 4.06 40.21 -2.83
CA VAL A 522 3.82 39.82 -4.24
C VAL A 522 3.82 38.29 -4.36
N PHE A 523 2.73 37.70 -4.83
CA PHE A 523 2.67 36.27 -5.15
C PHE A 523 1.96 36.00 -6.48
N THR A 524 2.32 34.90 -7.13
CA THR A 524 1.61 34.40 -8.31
C THR A 524 0.42 33.55 -7.86
N PRO A 525 -0.82 33.95 -8.16
CA PRO A 525 -2.00 33.20 -7.74
C PRO A 525 -2.10 31.87 -8.49
N TYR A 526 -2.34 30.79 -7.75
CA TYR A 526 -2.77 29.49 -8.28
C TYR A 526 -3.57 28.74 -7.20
N GLY A 527 -4.41 27.82 -7.64
CA GLY A 527 -5.21 26.97 -6.77
C GLY A 527 -4.42 25.79 -6.22
N SER A 528 -4.86 25.32 -5.05
CA SER A 528 -4.31 24.11 -4.42
C SER A 528 -4.45 22.86 -5.32
N MET A 529 -5.53 22.80 -6.11
CA MET A 529 -5.77 21.74 -7.10
C MET A 529 -4.77 21.77 -8.25
N ASP A 530 -4.31 22.95 -8.66
CA ASP A 530 -3.34 23.10 -9.75
C ASP A 530 -2.00 22.50 -9.34
N ALA A 531 -1.54 22.82 -8.13
CA ALA A 531 -0.35 22.22 -7.53
C ALA A 531 -0.48 20.69 -7.40
N LEU A 532 -1.66 20.19 -7.04
CA LEU A 532 -1.92 18.75 -6.97
C LEU A 532 -1.85 18.08 -8.36
N GLN A 533 -2.43 18.68 -9.41
CA GLN A 533 -2.35 18.13 -10.76
C GLN A 533 -0.91 18.06 -11.26
N THR A 534 -0.11 19.11 -11.03
CA THR A 534 1.32 19.11 -11.36
C THR A 534 2.08 18.06 -10.56
N ALA A 535 1.81 17.92 -9.26
CA ALA A 535 2.42 16.90 -8.42
C ALA A 535 2.10 15.48 -8.93
N ILE A 536 0.87 15.23 -9.41
CA ILE A 536 0.49 13.94 -10.00
C ILE A 536 1.31 13.64 -11.25
N ILE A 537 1.46 14.60 -12.17
CA ILE A 537 2.26 14.39 -13.39
C ILE A 537 3.73 14.17 -13.05
N ALA A 538 4.30 15.02 -12.19
CA ALA A 538 5.71 14.90 -11.78
C ALA A 538 5.99 13.56 -11.07
N THR A 539 5.10 13.13 -10.17
CA THR A 539 5.23 11.85 -9.47
C THR A 539 5.09 10.67 -10.42
N ARG A 540 4.14 10.70 -11.36
CA ARG A 540 4.00 9.62 -12.36
C ARG A 540 5.24 9.53 -13.26
N LEU A 541 5.81 10.66 -13.65
CA LEU A 541 7.04 10.71 -14.43
C LEU A 541 8.23 10.19 -13.62
N ALA A 542 8.34 10.55 -12.34
CA ALA A 542 9.35 10.05 -11.41
C ALA A 542 9.28 8.53 -11.26
N VAL A 543 8.08 7.97 -11.02
CA VAL A 543 7.86 6.53 -10.92
C VAL A 543 8.27 5.79 -12.19
N LYS A 544 7.85 6.28 -13.37
CA LYS A 544 8.26 5.70 -14.66
C LYS A 544 9.77 5.77 -14.86
N THR A 545 10.39 6.85 -14.45
CA THR A 545 11.84 7.05 -14.56
C THR A 545 12.61 6.09 -13.67
N LEU A 546 12.22 5.97 -12.39
CA LEU A 546 12.84 5.06 -11.42
C LEU A 546 12.66 3.58 -11.80
N ASN A 547 11.57 3.24 -12.49
CA ASN A 547 11.34 1.90 -13.04
C ASN A 547 12.10 1.64 -14.36
N GLY A 548 12.73 2.65 -14.96
CA GLY A 548 13.39 2.55 -16.27
C GLY A 548 12.42 2.48 -17.46
N GLU A 549 11.15 2.86 -17.28
CA GLU A 549 10.12 2.80 -18.32
C GLU A 549 10.15 3.99 -19.27
N GLU A 550 10.49 5.19 -18.77
CA GLU A 550 10.64 6.37 -19.61
C GLU A 550 12.01 6.34 -20.30
N LYS A 551 12.04 6.44 -21.63
CA LYS A 551 13.28 6.34 -22.42
C LYS A 551 13.84 7.70 -22.80
N GLY A 552 12.98 8.67 -23.10
CA GLY A 552 13.38 10.01 -23.52
C GLY A 552 13.35 11.03 -22.39
N ASN A 553 13.30 12.30 -22.80
CA ASN A 553 13.17 13.47 -21.95
C ASN A 553 11.82 14.14 -22.30
N PRO A 554 10.68 13.68 -21.76
CA PRO A 554 9.38 14.25 -22.08
C PRO A 554 9.10 15.54 -21.31
N LEU A 555 8.53 16.53 -22.00
CA LEU A 555 7.80 17.65 -21.42
C LEU A 555 6.32 17.29 -21.30
N LEU A 556 5.88 16.91 -20.10
CA LEU A 556 4.49 16.64 -19.81
C LEU A 556 3.78 17.91 -19.31
N SER A 557 2.51 18.08 -19.65
CA SER A 557 1.71 19.21 -19.20
C SER A 557 0.25 18.82 -19.03
N TRP A 558 -0.43 19.39 -18.04
CA TRP A 558 -1.89 19.44 -18.02
C TRP A 558 -2.34 20.86 -18.35
N LYS A 559 -3.47 20.96 -19.05
CA LYS A 559 -4.06 22.22 -19.52
C LYS A 559 -5.28 22.56 -18.66
N GLY A 560 -5.27 23.72 -18.04
CA GLY A 560 -6.38 24.26 -17.24
C GLY A 560 -7.30 25.18 -18.05
N ASP A 561 -8.30 25.74 -17.37
CA ASP A 561 -9.25 26.71 -17.92
C ASP A 561 -8.64 28.12 -17.93
N ALA A 562 -8.65 28.80 -19.08
CA ALA A 562 -8.13 30.15 -19.23
C ALA A 562 -9.13 31.25 -18.88
N THR A 563 -10.38 30.93 -18.52
CA THR A 563 -11.45 31.91 -18.26
C THR A 563 -11.03 33.00 -17.26
N GLU A 564 -10.41 32.62 -16.14
CA GLU A 564 -9.94 33.56 -15.11
C GLU A 564 -8.75 34.42 -15.57
N LEU A 565 -7.87 33.85 -16.40
CA LEU A 565 -6.74 34.58 -16.98
C LEU A 565 -7.24 35.65 -17.96
N LEU A 566 -8.16 35.26 -18.85
CA LEU A 566 -8.73 36.15 -19.86
C LEU A 566 -9.62 37.24 -19.22
N SER A 567 -10.37 36.92 -18.16
CA SER A 567 -11.22 37.90 -17.45
C SER A 567 -10.39 39.02 -16.79
N GLN A 568 -9.15 38.71 -16.39
CA GLN A 568 -8.19 39.69 -15.85
C GLN A 568 -7.42 40.46 -16.94
N GLY A 569 -7.74 40.26 -18.22
CA GLY A 569 -7.12 40.98 -19.35
C GLY A 569 -5.77 40.42 -19.82
N PHE A 570 -5.36 39.25 -19.31
CA PHE A 570 -4.15 38.58 -19.76
C PHE A 570 -4.39 37.76 -21.03
N ARG A 571 -3.30 37.32 -21.65
CA ARG A 571 -3.26 36.57 -22.91
C ARG A 571 -2.65 35.19 -22.72
N VAL A 572 -3.15 34.23 -23.49
CA VAL A 572 -2.60 32.87 -23.58
C VAL A 572 -1.56 32.77 -24.70
N SER A 573 -0.63 31.82 -24.60
CA SER A 573 0.38 31.53 -25.62
C SER A 573 -0.19 30.66 -26.73
N LYS A 574 0.51 30.60 -27.88
CA LYS A 574 0.16 29.67 -28.97
C LYS A 574 0.15 28.20 -28.52
N ARG A 575 1.00 27.83 -27.55
CA ARG A 575 1.04 26.46 -27.02
C ARG A 575 -0.26 26.09 -26.30
N TYR A 576 -0.97 27.07 -25.72
CA TYR A 576 -2.27 26.83 -25.09
C TYR A 576 -3.35 26.44 -26.11
N GLU A 577 -3.20 26.72 -27.41
CA GLU A 577 -4.18 26.33 -28.42
C GLU A 577 -4.21 24.81 -28.64
N LEU A 578 -3.11 24.11 -28.31
CA LEU A 578 -3.01 22.65 -28.46
C LEU A 578 -3.98 21.90 -27.52
N SER A 579 -4.50 20.78 -28.00
CA SER A 579 -5.26 19.83 -27.18
C SER A 579 -4.34 19.06 -26.23
N SER A 580 -4.90 18.46 -25.18
CA SER A 580 -4.14 17.61 -24.25
C SER A 580 -3.47 16.42 -24.95
N GLU A 581 -4.09 15.88 -26.00
CA GLU A 581 -3.53 14.80 -26.82
C GLU A 581 -2.36 15.30 -27.67
N GLN A 582 -2.51 16.44 -28.34
CA GLN A 582 -1.43 17.05 -29.13
C GLN A 582 -0.22 17.39 -28.26
N LEU A 583 -0.44 17.94 -27.06
CA LEU A 583 0.62 18.21 -26.08
C LEU A 583 1.36 16.94 -25.66
N PHE A 584 0.63 15.85 -25.49
CA PHE A 584 1.22 14.56 -25.14
C PHE A 584 2.03 13.98 -26.31
N ASP A 585 1.52 14.03 -27.54
CA ASP A 585 2.22 13.51 -28.71
C ASP A 585 3.48 14.31 -29.05
N SER A 586 3.44 15.64 -28.86
CA SER A 586 4.57 16.53 -29.08
C SER A 586 5.57 16.60 -27.91
N ARG A 587 5.40 15.79 -26.85
CA ARG A 587 6.17 15.91 -25.59
C ARG A 587 7.69 15.85 -25.73
N TYR A 588 8.21 15.31 -26.83
CA TYR A 588 9.64 15.23 -27.11
C TYR A 588 10.15 16.26 -28.13
N GLN A 589 9.30 17.13 -28.67
CA GLN A 589 9.63 18.00 -29.80
C GLN A 589 10.20 19.37 -29.40
N TYR A 590 10.24 19.71 -28.11
CA TYR A 590 10.76 21.00 -27.62
C TYR A 590 12.29 21.15 -27.69
N LYS A 591 12.98 20.08 -28.06
CA LYS A 591 14.44 19.94 -28.05
C LYS A 591 15.08 20.91 -29.04
N VAL A 592 16.23 21.47 -28.67
CA VAL A 592 17.03 22.34 -29.55
C VAL A 592 18.34 21.62 -29.85
N GLU A 593 18.66 21.45 -31.13
CA GLU A 593 19.81 20.67 -31.61
C GLU A 593 21.15 21.22 -31.09
N HIS A 594 21.36 22.53 -31.23
CA HIS A 594 22.56 23.24 -30.76
C HIS A 594 22.37 23.88 -29.37
N CYS A 595 21.68 23.20 -28.45
CA CYS A 595 21.54 23.70 -27.09
C CYS A 595 22.92 23.79 -26.41
N PRO A 596 23.30 24.91 -25.78
CA PRO A 596 24.61 25.07 -25.16
C PRO A 596 24.85 24.15 -23.95
N VAL A 597 23.80 23.49 -23.44
CA VAL A 597 23.89 22.61 -22.26
C VAL A 597 23.80 21.13 -22.63
N CYS A 598 22.88 20.74 -23.52
CA CYS A 598 22.64 19.33 -23.84
C CYS A 598 22.75 18.99 -25.34
N GLY A 599 23.11 19.97 -26.18
CA GLY A 599 23.43 19.73 -27.57
C GLY A 599 24.69 18.88 -27.65
N ASN A 600 24.71 17.91 -28.57
CA ASN A 600 25.91 17.15 -28.84
C ASN A 600 26.96 18.13 -29.39
N GLY A 601 27.99 18.42 -28.60
CA GLY A 601 29.19 19.05 -29.12
C GLY A 601 29.85 18.09 -30.10
N GLU A 602 29.48 18.15 -31.38
CA GLU A 602 30.52 18.02 -32.38
C GLU A 602 31.48 19.18 -32.10
N THR A 603 32.65 18.81 -31.60
CA THR A 603 33.83 19.66 -31.49
C THR A 603 33.86 20.64 -32.66
N ARG A 604 33.85 21.94 -32.36
CA ARG A 604 34.35 22.95 -33.29
C ARG A 604 35.78 22.64 -33.68
#